data_AF-A0A7J4SYM2-F1
#
_entry.id   AF-A0A7J4SYM2-F1
#
_cell.length_a   1.000
_cell.length_b   1.000
_cell.length_c   1.000
_cell.angle_alpha   90.00
_cell.angle_beta   90.00
_cell.angle_gamma   90.00
#
_symmetry.space_group_name_H-M   'P 1'
#
loop_
_entity.id
_entity.type
_entity.pdbx_description
1 polymer ?
#
loop_
_entity_poly.entity_id
_entity_poly.type
_entity_poly.pdbx_seq_one_letter_code
_entity_poly.pdbx_strand_id
1 'polypeptide(L)'
;MALWGGIPSSWLKFIVPFMFIAAIGWLIYWWTILYRVDASAIDQLRWPWQDSEDGNGANRLFLAYCVFMIPSMLWLESTLFHMNNDYSWTPILVIGILTLASIGNIMLGLLAYSAHQDGLKGANMMLAGAFMLSIQVVIFDGIVWNVKFPW
;
A
#
# COMPACT_ATOMS: atom_id res chain seq x y z
N MET A 1 15.95 -10.44 17.68
CA MET A 1 15.00 -11.27 16.90
C MET A 1 13.53 -10.97 17.18
N ALA A 2 13.18 -10.28 18.28
CA ALA A 2 11.79 -9.91 18.61
C ALA A 2 11.18 -8.79 17.72
N LEU A 3 12.01 -7.92 17.13
CA LEU A 3 11.54 -6.69 16.47
C LEU A 3 10.86 -6.89 15.10
N TRP A 4 11.00 -8.08 14.50
CA TRP A 4 10.45 -8.42 13.18
C TRP A 4 9.56 -9.64 13.26
N GLY A 5 8.79 -9.77 14.35
CA GLY A 5 7.79 -10.80 14.38
C GLY A 5 8.34 -12.24 14.47
N GLY A 6 9.59 -12.41 14.91
CA GLY A 6 10.25 -13.72 14.96
C GLY A 6 10.81 -14.24 13.63
N ILE A 7 10.78 -13.44 12.55
CA ILE A 7 11.35 -13.84 11.25
C ILE A 7 12.88 -14.02 11.34
N PRO A 8 13.46 -15.06 10.70
CA PRO A 8 14.91 -15.28 10.69
C PRO A 8 15.68 -14.11 10.08
N SER A 9 16.84 -13.77 10.66
CA SER A 9 17.65 -12.63 10.19
C SER A 9 18.16 -12.77 8.75
N SER A 10 18.22 -13.99 8.20
CA SER A 10 18.56 -14.21 6.79
C SER A 10 17.53 -13.62 5.83
N TRP A 11 16.26 -13.50 6.23
CA TRP A 11 15.18 -12.95 5.43
C TRP A 11 15.20 -11.43 5.37
N LEU A 12 15.73 -10.77 6.41
CA LEU A 12 15.87 -9.31 6.44
C LEU A 12 16.72 -8.80 5.27
N LYS A 13 17.72 -9.57 4.84
CA LYS A 13 18.56 -9.23 3.68
C LYS A 13 17.77 -9.17 2.37
N PHE A 14 16.65 -9.87 2.29
CA PHE A 14 15.75 -9.84 1.14
C PHE A 14 14.68 -8.77 1.31
N ILE A 15 14.03 -8.69 2.48
CA ILE A 15 12.89 -7.77 2.71
C ILE A 15 13.33 -6.30 2.70
N VAL A 16 14.42 -5.96 3.40
CA VAL A 16 14.82 -4.56 3.60
C VAL A 16 15.08 -3.80 2.28
N PRO A 17 15.78 -4.36 1.27
CA PRO A 17 15.89 -3.72 -0.04
C PRO A 17 14.54 -3.38 -0.68
N PHE A 18 13.54 -4.26 -0.57
CA PHE A 18 12.20 -4.00 -1.13
C PHE A 18 11.43 -2.96 -0.33
N MET A 19 11.66 -2.82 0.97
CA MET A 19 11.14 -1.69 1.75
C MET A 19 11.66 -0.35 1.22
N PHE A 20 12.95 -0.27 0.85
CA PHE A 20 13.50 0.95 0.23
C PHE A 20 12.91 1.20 -1.15
N ILE A 21 12.73 0.15 -1.97
CA ILE A 21 12.05 0.27 -3.27
C ILE A 21 10.62 0.80 -3.08
N ALA A 22 9.89 0.27 -2.10
CA ALA A 22 8.56 0.74 -1.77
C ALA A 22 8.54 2.18 -1.28
N ALA A 23 9.50 2.59 -0.44
CA ALA A 23 9.64 3.97 0.01
C ALA A 23 9.91 4.93 -1.17
N ILE A 24 10.76 4.54 -2.12
CA ILE A 24 10.98 5.30 -3.36
C ILE A 24 9.68 5.37 -4.17
N GLY A 25 8.95 4.25 -4.30
CA GLY A 25 7.68 4.20 -4.99
C GLY A 25 6.64 5.15 -4.39
N TRP A 26 6.53 5.17 -3.06
CA TRP A 26 5.68 6.09 -2.32
C TRP A 26 6.07 7.56 -2.59
N LEU A 27 7.37 7.88 -2.53
CA LEU A 27 7.87 9.22 -2.84
C LEU A 27 7.56 9.64 -4.27
N ILE A 28 7.72 8.74 -5.27
CA ILE A 28 7.39 9.02 -6.67
C ILE A 28 5.88 9.31 -6.82
N TYR A 29 5.04 8.49 -6.22
CA TYR A 29 3.58 8.65 -6.29
C TYR A 29 3.16 10.01 -5.71
N TRP A 30 3.61 10.32 -4.49
CA TRP A 30 3.25 11.56 -3.80
C TRP A 30 3.91 12.79 -4.41
N TRP A 31 5.16 12.70 -4.86
CA TRP A 31 5.79 13.77 -5.61
C TRP A 31 4.98 14.12 -6.85
N THR A 32 4.43 13.11 -7.52
CA THR A 32 3.61 13.31 -8.71
C THR A 32 2.31 14.03 -8.38
N ILE A 33 1.55 13.51 -7.40
CA ILE A 33 0.29 14.11 -6.93
C ILE A 33 0.48 15.53 -6.41
N LEU A 34 1.52 15.79 -5.62
CA LEU A 34 1.68 17.06 -4.92
C LEU A 34 2.33 18.16 -5.79
N TYR A 35 3.19 17.79 -6.74
CA TYR A 35 4.06 18.76 -7.42
C TYR A 35 4.11 18.65 -8.95
N ARG A 36 3.59 17.58 -9.57
CA ARG A 36 3.71 17.38 -11.03
C ARG A 36 2.39 17.46 -11.78
N VAL A 37 1.27 17.40 -11.07
CA VAL A 37 -0.08 17.45 -11.64
C VAL A 37 -0.85 18.64 -11.07
N ASP A 38 -1.74 19.20 -11.87
CA ASP A 38 -2.63 20.27 -11.44
C ASP A 38 -3.81 19.68 -10.64
N ALA A 39 -4.46 20.49 -9.80
CA ALA A 39 -5.59 20.04 -8.99
C ALA A 39 -6.72 19.44 -9.83
N SER A 40 -6.95 19.97 -11.05
CA SER A 40 -7.94 19.43 -11.99
C SER A 40 -7.66 17.99 -12.42
N ALA A 41 -6.40 17.57 -12.51
CA ALA A 41 -6.04 16.19 -12.82
C ALA A 41 -6.32 15.24 -11.64
N ILE A 42 -6.26 15.76 -10.40
CA ILE A 42 -6.62 15.00 -9.20
C ILE A 42 -8.14 14.80 -9.13
N ASP A 43 -8.92 15.84 -9.45
CA ASP A 43 -10.39 15.77 -9.46
C ASP A 43 -10.93 14.78 -10.51
N GLN A 44 -10.18 14.59 -11.61
CA GLN A 44 -10.47 13.65 -12.68
C GLN A 44 -10.16 12.19 -12.32
N LEU A 45 -9.51 11.90 -11.19
CA LEU A 45 -9.24 10.52 -10.79
C LEU A 45 -10.55 9.75 -10.57
N ARG A 46 -10.70 8.64 -11.29
CA ARG A 46 -11.87 7.75 -11.23
C ARG A 46 -11.43 6.30 -11.03
N TRP A 47 -12.38 5.45 -10.64
CA TRP A 47 -12.14 4.02 -10.68
C TRP A 47 -12.18 3.52 -12.13
N PRO A 48 -11.42 2.47 -12.49
CA PRO A 48 -11.37 1.97 -13.86
C PRO A 48 -12.73 1.54 -14.44
N TRP A 49 -13.70 1.19 -13.58
CA TRP A 49 -15.06 0.79 -13.95
C TRP A 49 -16.08 1.93 -14.00
N GLN A 50 -15.66 3.19 -13.81
CA GLN A 50 -16.53 4.34 -14.02
C GLN A 50 -16.37 4.86 -15.45
N ASP A 51 -17.48 5.14 -16.13
CA ASP A 51 -17.46 5.58 -17.53
C ASP A 51 -16.92 7.01 -17.71
N SER A 52 -17.07 7.86 -16.69
CA SER A 52 -16.58 9.25 -16.71
C SER A 52 -16.13 9.70 -15.32
N GLU A 53 -15.33 10.78 -15.28
CA GLU A 53 -15.05 11.53 -14.07
C GLU A 53 -16.30 12.20 -13.51
N ASP A 54 -16.36 12.32 -12.18
CA ASP A 54 -17.46 12.94 -11.43
C ASP A 54 -16.96 14.07 -10.50
N GLY A 55 -15.69 14.47 -10.64
CA GLY A 55 -15.04 15.47 -9.81
C GLY A 55 -14.66 15.02 -8.39
N ASN A 56 -14.93 13.77 -8.00
CA ASN A 56 -14.64 13.26 -6.66
C ASN A 56 -13.26 12.59 -6.52
N GLY A 57 -12.33 12.82 -7.46
CA GLY A 57 -11.05 12.12 -7.48
C GLY A 57 -10.18 12.35 -6.24
N ALA A 58 -10.21 13.56 -5.67
CA ALA A 58 -9.53 13.85 -4.40
C ALA A 58 -10.07 12.99 -3.24
N ASN A 59 -11.39 12.75 -3.16
CA ASN A 59 -12.01 11.91 -2.14
C ASN A 59 -11.59 10.44 -2.31
N ARG A 60 -11.50 9.94 -3.54
CA ARG A 60 -11.02 8.58 -3.83
C ARG A 60 -9.56 8.41 -3.43
N LEU A 61 -8.73 9.40 -3.77
CA LEU A 61 -7.32 9.40 -3.40
C LEU A 61 -7.15 9.43 -1.88
N PHE A 62 -7.91 10.26 -1.17
CA PHE A 62 -7.91 10.30 0.30
C PHE A 62 -8.34 8.97 0.91
N LEU A 63 -9.41 8.36 0.40
CA LEU A 63 -9.86 7.05 0.85
C LEU A 63 -8.78 5.99 0.65
N ALA A 64 -8.21 5.89 -0.55
CA ALA A 64 -7.12 4.95 -0.85
C ALA A 64 -5.93 5.17 0.08
N TYR A 65 -5.58 6.44 0.36
CA TYR A 65 -4.51 6.78 1.28
C TYR A 65 -4.80 6.36 2.72
N CYS A 66 -6.02 6.59 3.23
CA CYS A 66 -6.42 6.16 4.57
C CYS A 66 -6.39 4.63 4.70
N VAL A 67 -6.96 3.91 3.73
CA VAL A 67 -6.97 2.44 3.70
C VAL A 67 -5.56 1.88 3.60
N PHE A 68 -4.62 2.59 2.97
CA PHE A 68 -3.22 2.19 2.93
C PHE A 68 -2.47 2.53 4.24
N MET A 69 -2.45 3.80 4.66
CA MET A 69 -1.57 4.29 5.72
C MET A 69 -1.99 3.85 7.12
N ILE A 70 -3.29 3.89 7.44
CA ILE A 70 -3.76 3.57 8.79
C ILE A 70 -3.43 2.13 9.14
N PRO A 71 -3.68 1.12 8.28
CA PRO A 71 -3.21 -0.24 8.56
C PRO A 71 -1.68 -0.34 8.51
N SER A 72 -1.01 0.35 7.59
CA SER A 72 0.46 0.31 7.45
C SER A 72 1.22 0.91 8.64
N MET A 73 0.60 1.73 9.50
CA MET A 73 1.24 2.15 10.77
C MET A 73 0.97 1.18 11.92
N LEU A 74 -0.03 0.29 11.80
CA LEU A 74 -0.48 -0.59 12.88
C LEU A 74 0.07 -2.02 12.78
N TRP A 75 0.64 -2.44 11.65
CA TRP A 75 1.02 -3.84 11.43
C TRP A 75 2.07 -4.35 12.42
N LEU A 76 3.05 -3.52 12.80
CA LEU A 76 4.12 -3.95 13.68
C LEU A 76 3.59 -4.16 15.11
N GLU A 77 2.81 -3.20 15.61
CA GLU A 77 2.19 -3.26 16.92
C GLU A 77 1.19 -4.43 17.02
N SER A 78 0.39 -4.66 15.98
CA SER A 78 -0.53 -5.80 15.96
C SER A 78 0.20 -7.15 15.95
N THR A 79 1.31 -7.23 15.23
CA THR A 79 2.14 -8.43 15.19
C THR A 79 2.81 -8.70 16.54
N LEU A 80 3.35 -7.67 17.18
CA LEU A 80 3.91 -7.77 18.53
C LEU A 80 2.82 -8.16 19.55
N PHE A 81 1.62 -7.61 19.42
CA PHE A 81 0.50 -7.98 20.28
C PHE A 81 0.15 -9.47 20.16
N HIS A 82 0.08 -10.01 18.94
CA HIS A 82 -0.15 -11.43 18.71
C HIS A 82 0.97 -12.31 19.31
N MET A 83 2.24 -11.97 19.10
CA MET A 83 3.36 -12.76 19.64
C MET A 83 3.42 -12.83 21.17
N ASN A 84 2.88 -11.80 21.84
CA ASN A 84 2.94 -11.68 23.30
C ASN A 84 1.66 -12.19 23.99
N ASN A 85 0.66 -12.66 23.24
CA ASN A 85 -0.62 -13.11 23.79
C ASN A 85 -1.14 -14.37 23.10
N ASP A 86 -1.66 -15.32 23.88
CA ASP A 86 -2.18 -16.60 23.36
C ASP A 86 -3.66 -16.52 22.93
N TYR A 87 -4.18 -15.35 22.58
CA TYR A 87 -5.59 -15.22 22.17
C TYR A 87 -5.80 -15.70 20.73
N SER A 88 -6.78 -16.60 20.54
CA SER A 88 -7.10 -17.20 19.24
C SER A 88 -7.55 -16.22 18.15
N TRP A 89 -7.96 -15.00 18.50
CA TRP A 89 -8.40 -13.98 17.54
C TRP A 89 -7.27 -13.06 17.07
N THR A 90 -6.13 -13.03 17.76
CA THR A 90 -5.01 -12.13 17.44
C THR A 90 -4.43 -12.32 16.03
N PRO A 91 -4.37 -13.53 15.43
CA PRO A 91 -3.94 -13.69 14.03
C PRO A 91 -4.84 -12.94 13.04
N ILE A 92 -6.17 -12.94 13.29
CA ILE A 92 -7.16 -12.32 12.42
C ILE A 92 -6.91 -10.81 12.34
N LEU A 93 -6.52 -10.18 13.46
CA LEU A 93 -6.18 -8.75 13.50
C LEU A 93 -4.98 -8.43 12.60
N VAL A 94 -3.90 -9.21 12.71
CA VAL A 94 -2.67 -9.02 11.91
C VAL A 94 -2.95 -9.21 10.43
N ILE A 95 -3.59 -10.34 10.07
CA ILE A 95 -3.96 -10.65 8.68
C ILE A 95 -4.87 -9.57 8.10
N GLY A 96 -5.86 -9.13 8.87
CA GLY A 96 -6.79 -8.07 8.48
C GLY A 96 -6.08 -6.74 8.20
N ILE A 97 -5.15 -6.32 9.06
CA ILE A 97 -4.35 -5.11 8.88
C ILE A 97 -3.50 -5.19 7.60
N LEU A 98 -2.78 -6.29 7.38
CA LEU A 98 -1.94 -6.48 6.20
C LEU A 98 -2.76 -6.56 4.91
N THR A 99 -3.95 -7.16 4.99
CA THR A 99 -4.91 -7.22 3.89
C THR A 99 -5.43 -5.83 3.54
N LEU A 100 -5.82 -5.02 4.52
CA LEU A 100 -6.28 -3.65 4.29
C LEU A 100 -5.18 -2.78 3.69
N ALA A 101 -3.94 -2.87 4.18
CA ALA A 101 -2.80 -2.17 3.59
C ALA A 101 -2.62 -2.53 2.11
N SER A 102 -2.72 -3.83 1.78
CA SER A 102 -2.66 -4.34 0.40
C SER A 102 -3.79 -3.77 -0.47
N ILE A 103 -5.02 -3.76 0.04
CA ILE A 103 -6.18 -3.18 -0.65
C ILE A 103 -5.94 -1.69 -0.91
N GLY A 104 -5.45 -0.92 0.06
CA GLY A 104 -5.14 0.50 -0.11
C GLY A 104 -4.10 0.75 -1.20
N ASN A 105 -3.04 -0.05 -1.24
CA ASN A 105 -2.05 0.03 -2.32
C ASN A 105 -2.65 -0.34 -3.70
N ILE A 106 -3.50 -1.37 -3.78
CA ILE A 106 -4.22 -1.72 -5.02
C ILE A 106 -5.12 -0.57 -5.46
N MET A 107 -5.84 0.09 -4.54
CA MET A 107 -6.66 1.25 -4.85
C MET A 107 -5.82 2.40 -5.45
N LEU A 108 -4.65 2.70 -4.89
CA LEU A 108 -3.72 3.67 -5.46
C LEU A 108 -3.28 3.26 -6.89
N GLY A 109 -2.99 1.98 -7.10
CA GLY A 109 -2.67 1.43 -8.41
C GLY A 109 -3.82 1.55 -9.41
N LEU A 110 -5.06 1.32 -8.99
CA LEU A 110 -6.26 1.44 -9.83
C LEU A 110 -6.53 2.89 -10.23
N LEU A 111 -6.33 3.86 -9.33
CA LEU A 111 -6.42 5.28 -9.66
C LEU A 111 -5.34 5.69 -10.67
N ALA A 112 -4.10 5.23 -10.46
CA ALA A 112 -3.01 5.47 -11.40
C ALA A 112 -3.24 4.82 -12.77
N TYR A 113 -3.85 3.63 -12.79
CA TYR A 113 -4.21 2.93 -14.01
C TYR A 113 -5.28 3.65 -14.79
N SER A 114 -6.36 4.11 -14.14
CA SER A 114 -7.38 4.92 -14.81
C SER A 114 -6.77 6.21 -15.35
N ALA A 115 -5.97 6.91 -14.56
CA ALA A 115 -5.27 8.12 -15.00
C ALA A 115 -4.39 7.87 -16.23
N HIS A 116 -3.81 6.68 -16.35
CA HIS A 116 -3.01 6.30 -17.52
C HIS A 116 -3.89 6.07 -18.75
N GLN A 117 -5.03 5.38 -18.59
CA GLN A 117 -6.01 5.19 -19.66
C GLN A 117 -6.57 6.53 -20.16
N ASP A 118 -6.77 7.48 -19.25
CA ASP A 118 -7.29 8.81 -19.53
C ASP A 118 -6.23 9.79 -20.07
N GLY A 119 -4.97 9.34 -20.20
CA GLY A 119 -3.87 10.16 -20.71
C GLY A 119 -3.47 11.32 -19.79
N LEU A 120 -3.81 11.24 -18.49
CA LEU A 120 -3.50 12.28 -17.53
C LEU A 120 -1.97 12.42 -17.34
N LYS A 121 -1.52 13.67 -17.26
CA LYS A 121 -0.12 13.99 -17.00
C LYS A 121 0.31 13.36 -15.67
N GLY A 122 1.47 12.70 -15.67
CA GLY A 122 2.02 12.07 -14.46
C GLY A 122 1.51 10.65 -14.16
N ALA A 123 0.49 10.15 -14.87
CA ALA A 123 -0.09 8.83 -14.60
C ALA A 123 0.94 7.68 -14.65
N ASN A 124 1.89 7.72 -15.59
CA ASN A 124 2.97 6.73 -15.69
C ASN A 124 3.87 6.71 -14.43
N MET A 125 4.13 7.88 -13.85
CA MET A 125 4.91 7.99 -12.61
C MET A 125 4.10 7.46 -11.42
N MET A 126 2.80 7.75 -11.37
CA MET A 126 1.91 7.17 -10.36
C MET A 126 1.86 5.64 -10.47
N LEU A 127 1.76 5.08 -11.68
CA LEU A 127 1.78 3.63 -11.90
C LEU A 127 3.10 3.00 -11.44
N ALA A 128 4.23 3.60 -11.83
CA ALA A 128 5.54 3.13 -11.41
C ALA A 128 5.68 3.16 -9.88
N GLY A 129 5.25 4.25 -9.24
CA GLY A 129 5.25 4.40 -7.79
C GLY A 129 4.37 3.38 -7.07
N ALA A 130 3.15 3.17 -7.57
CA ALA A 130 2.22 2.19 -7.03
C ALA A 130 2.76 0.76 -7.17
N PHE A 131 3.33 0.41 -8.32
CA PHE A 131 3.94 -0.90 -8.58
C PHE A 131 5.12 -1.17 -7.63
N MET A 132 6.04 -0.22 -7.50
CA MET A 132 7.18 -0.33 -6.57
C MET A 132 6.71 -0.53 -5.14
N LEU A 133 5.65 0.17 -4.73
CA LEU A 133 5.01 0.03 -3.42
C LEU A 133 4.34 -1.35 -3.25
N SER A 134 3.71 -1.89 -4.31
CA SER A 134 3.06 -3.23 -4.29
C SER A 134 4.03 -4.35 -4.00
N ILE A 135 5.29 -4.24 -4.43
CA ILE A 135 6.30 -5.29 -4.17
C ILE A 135 6.42 -5.52 -2.67
N GLN A 136 6.57 -4.47 -1.86
CA GLN A 136 6.64 -4.64 -0.41
C GLN A 136 5.25 -4.95 0.17
N VAL A 137 4.27 -4.10 -0.09
CA VAL A 137 3.01 -4.09 0.67
C VAL A 137 2.13 -5.29 0.33
N VAL A 138 2.08 -5.70 -0.94
CA VAL A 138 1.24 -6.83 -1.37
C VAL A 138 2.02 -8.14 -1.31
N ILE A 139 3.23 -8.19 -1.88
CA ILE A 139 3.97 -9.46 -1.97
C ILE A 139 4.61 -9.79 -0.63
N PHE A 140 5.45 -8.91 -0.08
CA PHE A 140 6.16 -9.22 1.16
C PHE A 140 5.24 -9.18 2.39
N ASP A 141 4.46 -8.12 2.55
CA ASP A 141 3.62 -7.94 3.74
C ASP A 141 2.30 -8.70 3.59
N GLY A 142 1.59 -8.56 2.46
CA GLY A 142 0.30 -9.22 2.24
C GLY A 142 0.37 -10.73 2.05
N ILE A 143 1.41 -11.27 1.40
CA ILE A 143 1.49 -12.71 1.08
C ILE A 143 2.56 -13.40 1.91
N VAL A 144 3.82 -12.98 1.79
CA VAL A 144 4.95 -13.69 2.39
C VAL A 144 4.87 -13.67 3.90
N TRP A 145 4.57 -12.52 4.52
CA TRP A 145 4.38 -12.42 5.96
C TRP A 145 3.27 -13.37 6.40
N ASN A 146 2.09 -13.30 5.78
CA ASN A 146 0.96 -14.12 6.19
C ASN A 146 1.18 -15.64 6.02
N VAL A 147 2.01 -16.06 5.07
CA VAL A 147 2.35 -17.48 4.87
C VAL A 147 3.45 -17.97 5.82
N LYS A 148 4.38 -17.09 6.22
CA LYS A 148 5.58 -17.46 6.97
C LYS A 148 5.52 -17.12 8.45
N PHE A 149 4.56 -16.30 8.86
CA PHE A 149 4.39 -15.93 10.25
C PHE A 149 3.98 -17.15 11.10
N PRO A 150 4.58 -17.35 12.28
CA PRO A 150 4.14 -18.38 13.22
C PRO A 150 2.84 -17.92 13.90
N TRP A 151 1.70 -18.35 13.35
CA TRP A 151 0.36 -18.10 13.88
C TRP A 151 -0.01 -18.99 15.07
#